data_AF-A0A2S4VFP7-F1
#
_entry.id   AF-A0A2S4VFP7-F1
#
_cell.length_a   1.000
_cell.length_b   1.000
_cell.length_c   1.000
_cell.angle_alpha   90.00
_cell.angle_beta   90.00
_cell.angle_gamma   90.00
#
_symmetry.space_group_name_H-M   'P 1'
#
loop_
_entity.id
_entity.type
_entity.pdbx_description
1 polymer ?
#
loop_
_entity_poly.entity_id
_entity_poly.type
_entity_poly.pdbx_seq_one_letter_code
_entity_poly.pdbx_strand_id
1 'polypeptide(L)'
;MPETYSPILLVKKAKKLRESTGDIQFYAPHEKADCTVKALLRRTVFRPFEMPILVLIMAYFSMICGLLYSLFETFPVIWQDLRGFTPHQTSKIFIGVSLGSVLGRYLQLYLARPMKKLIPKWHGHPPCEMNLYGTMFAGPFLVGAIFWLGWTGAYAYIPWWVPALSTIFLGLSFNVAYISMQCYLVDVYLTYAASALAAATICRAFVGAVVPLFTRQMFIGLGTQWACTLTGCFALIICFSPFVFYKYGGRLRSRSKFSQALDLKMKERVEAEEKLEQSKTRDSSYLVGQSSNTKSSV
;
A
#
# COMPACT_ATOMS: atom_id res chain seq x y z
N MET A 1 -2.42 32.46 6.98
CA MET A 1 -3.22 31.76 5.96
C MET A 1 -4.56 31.36 6.58
N PRO A 2 -5.72 31.62 5.93
CA PRO A 2 -7.01 31.16 6.43
C PRO A 2 -7.16 29.63 6.31
N GLU A 3 -7.74 29.01 7.33
CA GLU A 3 -7.98 27.56 7.43
C GLU A 3 -9.01 27.07 6.40
N THR A 4 -8.62 26.19 5.47
CA THR A 4 -9.47 25.63 4.40
C THR A 4 -10.14 24.31 4.79
N TYR A 5 -9.87 23.78 5.99
CA TYR A 5 -10.39 22.48 6.42
C TYR A 5 -11.89 22.56 6.74
N SER A 6 -12.72 22.02 5.84
CA SER A 6 -14.19 22.05 5.91
C SER A 6 -14.79 21.61 7.26
N PRO A 7 -14.25 20.58 7.96
CA PRO A 7 -14.76 20.19 9.27
C PRO A 7 -14.59 21.27 10.34
N ILE A 8 -13.46 22.00 10.35
CA ILE A 8 -13.21 23.10 11.30
C ILE A 8 -14.09 24.31 10.97
N LEU A 9 -14.34 24.57 9.68
CA LEU A 9 -15.27 25.61 9.26
C LEU A 9 -16.70 25.31 9.72
N LEU A 10 -17.12 24.04 9.67
CA LEU A 10 -18.42 23.59 10.18
C LEU A 10 -18.51 23.71 11.70
N VAL A 11 -17.43 23.44 12.45
CA VAL A 11 -17.36 23.67 13.90
C VAL A 11 -17.47 25.17 14.22
N LYS A 12 -16.72 26.03 13.51
CA LYS A 12 -16.80 27.49 13.68
C LYS A 12 -18.19 28.04 13.35
N LYS A 13 -18.84 27.49 12.32
CA LYS A 13 -20.20 27.87 11.92
C LYS A 13 -21.24 27.39 12.94
N ALA A 14 -21.13 26.16 13.44
CA ALA A 14 -21.98 25.62 14.50
C ALA A 14 -21.84 26.44 15.80
N LYS A 15 -20.61 26.84 16.16
CA LYS A 15 -20.36 27.70 17.33
C LYS A 15 -21.01 29.08 17.19
N LYS A 16 -20.87 29.73 16.03
CA LYS A 16 -21.55 31.02 15.74
C LYS A 16 -23.07 30.89 15.78
N LEU A 17 -23.63 29.78 15.29
CA LEU A 17 -25.07 29.51 15.31
C LEU A 17 -25.62 29.28 16.73
N ARG A 18 -24.83 28.71 17.66
CA ARG A 18 -25.19 28.63 19.08
C ARG A 18 -25.26 30.01 19.73
N GLU A 19 -24.26 30.85 19.46
CA GLU A 19 -24.17 32.21 20.01
C GLU A 19 -25.31 33.12 19.52
N SER A 20 -25.77 32.95 18.27
CA SER A 20 -26.84 33.77 17.69
C SER A 20 -28.26 33.29 18.02
N THR A 21 -28.46 31.98 18.18
CA THR A 21 -29.79 31.37 18.24
C THR A 21 -30.17 30.94 19.66
N GLY A 22 -29.20 30.85 20.58
CA GLY A 22 -29.42 30.37 21.95
C GLY A 22 -29.76 28.88 22.07
N ASP A 23 -29.89 28.18 20.95
CA ASP A 23 -30.25 26.76 20.90
C ASP A 23 -29.00 25.88 20.92
N ILE A 24 -28.94 25.00 21.92
CA ILE A 24 -27.79 24.16 22.26
C ILE A 24 -27.69 22.94 21.31
N GLN A 25 -28.73 22.68 20.51
CA GLN A 25 -28.82 21.47 19.68
C GLN A 25 -27.96 21.48 18.41
N PHE A 26 -27.39 22.62 18.01
CA PHE A 26 -26.53 22.69 16.82
C PHE A 26 -25.14 22.12 17.11
N TYR A 27 -24.88 20.87 16.69
CA TYR A 27 -23.56 20.23 16.80
C TYR A 27 -22.95 19.93 15.44
N ALA A 28 -21.66 20.23 15.28
CA ALA A 28 -20.91 19.76 14.12
C ALA A 28 -20.64 18.25 14.24
N PRO A 29 -20.60 17.47 13.13
CA PRO A 29 -20.28 16.03 13.17
C PRO A 29 -18.93 15.70 13.83
N HIS A 30 -17.99 16.65 13.79
CA HIS A 30 -16.68 16.57 14.44
C HIS A 30 -16.76 16.75 15.98
N GLU A 31 -17.69 17.54 16.51
CA GLU A 31 -17.84 17.75 17.97
C GLU A 31 -18.47 16.54 18.68
N LYS A 32 -19.16 15.66 17.96
CA LYS A 32 -19.63 14.36 18.48
C LYS A 32 -18.52 13.30 18.60
N ALA A 33 -17.28 13.62 18.20
CA ALA A 33 -16.16 12.70 18.33
C ALA A 33 -15.51 12.86 19.71
N ASP A 34 -15.86 11.98 20.65
CA ASP A 34 -15.23 11.94 21.97
C ASP A 34 -13.71 11.74 21.86
N CYS A 35 -12.94 12.78 22.18
CA CYS A 35 -11.47 12.76 22.25
C CYS A 35 -10.95 12.16 23.57
N THR A 36 -11.63 11.16 24.14
CA THR A 36 -11.13 10.47 25.34
C THR A 36 -10.08 9.45 24.94
N VAL A 37 -8.89 9.45 25.55
CA VAL A 37 -7.77 8.54 25.21
C VAL A 37 -8.19 7.07 25.23
N LYS A 38 -9.09 6.68 26.14
CA LYS A 38 -9.68 5.32 26.21
C LYS A 38 -10.67 5.03 25.08
N ALA A 39 -11.42 6.03 24.62
CA ALA A 39 -12.31 5.94 23.46
C ALA A 39 -11.51 5.96 22.15
N LEU A 40 -10.43 6.73 22.06
CA LEU A 40 -9.44 6.67 20.99
C LEU A 40 -8.75 5.31 20.97
N LEU A 41 -8.29 4.77 22.09
CA LEU A 41 -7.68 3.45 22.15
C LEU A 41 -8.69 2.38 21.72
N ARG A 42 -9.93 2.44 22.22
CA ARG A 42 -10.99 1.49 21.83
C ARG A 42 -11.36 1.63 20.34
N ARG A 43 -11.47 2.86 19.83
CA ARG A 43 -11.83 3.18 18.44
C ARG A 43 -10.66 3.09 17.45
N THR A 44 -9.42 2.98 17.92
CA THR A 44 -8.21 2.82 17.10
C THR A 44 -7.66 1.40 17.16
N VAL A 45 -7.84 0.68 18.28
CA VAL A 45 -7.36 -0.70 18.47
C VAL A 45 -8.45 -1.73 18.15
N PHE A 46 -9.72 -1.54 18.52
CA PHE A 46 -10.79 -2.51 18.20
C PHE A 46 -11.44 -2.29 16.83
N ARG A 47 -11.44 -1.05 16.33
CA ARG A 47 -12.03 -0.70 15.03
C ARG A 47 -11.33 -1.35 13.82
N PRO A 48 -10.00 -1.59 13.83
CA PRO A 48 -9.37 -2.41 12.80
C PRO A 48 -9.88 -3.85 12.76
N PHE A 49 -10.16 -4.48 13.91
CA PHE A 49 -10.65 -5.88 13.94
C PHE A 49 -12.07 -6.04 13.37
N GLU A 50 -12.89 -4.99 13.39
CA GLU A 50 -14.18 -4.98 12.69
C GLU A 50 -14.03 -4.84 11.16
N MET A 51 -12.84 -4.48 10.66
CA MET A 51 -12.54 -4.25 9.25
C MET A 51 -11.53 -5.29 8.73
N PRO A 52 -11.99 -6.43 8.20
CA PRO A 52 -11.10 -7.54 7.82
C PRO A 52 -10.04 -7.12 6.80
N ILE A 53 -10.34 -6.16 5.92
CA ILE A 53 -9.38 -5.66 4.94
C ILE A 53 -8.29 -4.77 5.55
N LEU A 54 -8.59 -4.00 6.61
CA LEU A 54 -7.58 -3.19 7.30
C LEU A 54 -6.58 -4.10 8.03
N VAL A 55 -7.06 -5.14 8.72
CA VAL A 55 -6.20 -6.12 9.39
C VAL A 55 -5.25 -6.80 8.40
N LEU A 56 -5.77 -7.21 7.24
CA LEU A 56 -4.92 -7.84 6.21
C LEU A 56 -3.85 -6.89 5.67
N ILE A 57 -4.18 -5.61 5.43
CA ILE A 57 -3.20 -4.61 4.98
C ILE A 57 -2.18 -4.32 6.09
N MET A 58 -2.61 -4.20 7.34
CA MET A 58 -1.73 -4.01 8.50
C MET A 58 -0.81 -5.21 8.72
N ALA A 59 -1.32 -6.44 8.55
CA ALA A 59 -0.53 -7.66 8.61
C ALA A 59 0.52 -7.66 7.50
N TYR A 60 0.15 -7.27 6.27
CA TYR A 60 1.09 -7.14 5.15
C TYR A 60 2.21 -6.13 5.44
N PHE A 61 1.88 -4.92 5.92
CA PHE A 61 2.90 -3.93 6.30
C PHE A 61 3.81 -4.44 7.42
N SER A 62 3.24 -5.16 8.38
CA SER A 62 3.98 -5.73 9.50
C SER A 62 4.93 -6.84 9.04
N MET A 63 4.48 -7.70 8.12
CA MET A 63 5.33 -8.75 7.52
C MET A 63 6.49 -8.17 6.71
N ILE A 64 6.24 -7.17 5.85
CA ILE A 64 7.30 -6.47 5.11
C ILE A 64 8.31 -5.85 6.06
N CYS A 65 7.82 -5.21 7.13
CA CYS A 65 8.70 -4.60 8.11
C CYS A 65 9.55 -5.63 8.84
N GLY A 66 8.94 -6.73 9.31
CA GLY A 66 9.68 -7.83 9.92
C GLY A 66 10.77 -8.37 8.99
N LEU A 67 10.45 -8.57 7.70
CA LEU A 67 11.42 -8.99 6.70
C LEU A 67 12.58 -7.99 6.56
N LEU A 68 12.29 -6.69 6.49
CA LEU A 68 13.28 -5.63 6.37
C LEU A 68 14.23 -5.61 7.57
N TYR A 69 13.68 -5.67 8.79
CA TYR A 69 14.49 -5.70 10.01
C TYR A 69 15.30 -6.99 10.12
N SER A 70 14.74 -8.12 9.69
CA SER A 70 15.47 -9.39 9.65
C SER A 70 16.68 -9.32 8.70
N LEU A 71 16.52 -8.65 7.56
CA LEU A 71 17.60 -8.39 6.61
C LEU A 71 18.64 -7.40 7.15
N PHE A 72 18.22 -6.44 7.97
CA PHE A 72 19.15 -5.54 8.65
C PHE A 72 20.07 -6.24 9.64
N GLU A 73 19.59 -7.26 10.34
CA GLU A 73 20.43 -8.14 11.17
C GLU A 73 21.32 -9.05 10.31
N THR A 74 20.90 -9.36 9.08
CA THR A 74 21.68 -10.21 8.17
C THR A 74 22.93 -9.50 7.63
N PHE A 75 22.89 -8.18 7.42
CA PHE A 75 24.03 -7.40 6.93
C PHE A 75 25.29 -7.50 7.82
N PRO A 76 25.25 -7.22 9.13
CA PRO A 76 26.42 -7.38 9.98
C PRO A 76 26.90 -8.83 10.03
N VAL A 77 26.00 -9.82 10.04
CA VAL A 77 26.39 -11.25 10.06
C VAL A 77 27.17 -11.65 8.80
N ILE A 78 26.72 -11.23 7.61
CA ILE A 78 27.40 -11.60 6.35
C ILE A 78 28.75 -10.88 6.20
N TRP A 79 28.81 -9.59 6.53
CA TRP A 79 29.99 -8.78 6.21
C TRP A 79 30.97 -8.63 7.37
N GLN A 80 30.50 -8.52 8.61
CA GLN A 80 31.38 -8.43 9.79
C GLN A 80 31.81 -9.83 10.24
N ASP A 81 30.86 -10.73 10.52
CA ASP A 81 31.20 -12.03 11.11
C ASP A 81 31.86 -12.98 10.09
N LEU A 82 31.33 -13.08 8.86
CA LEU A 82 31.88 -13.98 7.84
C LEU A 82 33.11 -13.43 7.10
N ARG A 83 33.12 -12.12 6.81
CA ARG A 83 34.14 -11.49 5.94
C ARG A 83 35.13 -10.59 6.69
N GLY A 84 34.94 -10.37 7.99
CA GLY A 84 35.84 -9.56 8.81
C GLY A 84 35.85 -8.07 8.44
N PHE A 85 34.81 -7.55 7.78
CA PHE A 85 34.76 -6.13 7.41
C PHE A 85 34.63 -5.25 8.65
N THR A 86 35.27 -4.09 8.60
CA THR A 86 35.06 -3.07 9.65
C THR A 86 33.62 -2.52 9.59
N PRO A 87 33.07 -2.00 10.70
CA PRO A 87 31.73 -1.40 10.71
C PRO A 87 31.57 -0.27 9.68
N HIS A 88 32.63 0.50 9.44
CA HIS A 88 32.66 1.54 8.42
C HIS A 88 32.52 0.99 6.99
N GLN A 89 33.18 -0.14 6.67
CA GLN A 89 33.04 -0.80 5.38
C GLN A 89 31.65 -1.42 5.19
N THR A 90 31.09 -2.02 6.24
CA THR A 90 29.73 -2.58 6.21
C THR A 90 28.69 -1.50 5.90
N SER A 91 28.88 -0.30 6.45
CA SER A 91 27.97 0.82 6.23
C SER A 91 27.85 1.23 4.75
N LYS A 92 28.89 1.00 3.93
CA LYS A 92 28.88 1.33 2.49
C LYS A 92 27.85 0.50 1.71
N ILE A 93 27.48 -0.67 2.20
CA ILE A 93 26.52 -1.56 1.53
C ILE A 93 25.11 -0.95 1.53
N PHE A 94 24.78 -0.16 2.56
CA PHE A 94 23.50 0.58 2.63
C PHE A 94 23.36 1.64 1.52
N ILE A 95 24.46 2.06 0.89
CA ILE A 95 24.41 2.92 -0.30
C ILE A 95 23.70 2.17 -1.43
N GLY A 96 23.93 0.87 -1.58
CA GLY A 96 23.23 0.02 -2.56
C GLY A 96 21.71 0.00 -2.33
N VAL A 97 21.29 -0.18 -1.07
CA VAL A 97 19.86 -0.13 -0.68
C VAL A 97 19.24 1.25 -0.99
N SER A 98 19.99 2.32 -0.73
CA SER A 98 19.56 3.69 -0.99
C SER A 98 19.39 3.95 -2.50
N LEU A 99 20.36 3.52 -3.31
CA LEU A 99 20.28 3.59 -4.78
C LEU A 99 19.10 2.79 -5.31
N GLY A 100 18.89 1.57 -4.80
CA GLY A 100 17.72 0.75 -5.12
C GLY A 100 16.41 1.45 -4.80
N SER A 101 16.31 2.12 -3.65
CA SER A 101 15.12 2.86 -3.24
C SER A 101 14.81 4.04 -4.17
N VAL A 102 15.84 4.77 -4.62
CA VAL A 102 15.69 5.86 -5.60
C VAL A 102 15.21 5.32 -6.94
N LEU A 103 15.82 4.25 -7.44
CA LEU A 103 15.36 3.56 -8.66
C LEU A 103 13.91 3.07 -8.52
N GLY A 104 13.54 2.60 -7.32
CA GLY A 104 12.19 2.12 -7.01
C GLY A 104 11.16 3.24 -7.16
N ARG A 105 11.52 4.45 -6.71
CA ARG A 105 10.67 5.63 -6.89
C ARG A 105 10.47 5.99 -8.36
N TYR A 106 11.52 5.94 -9.18
CA TYR A 106 11.41 6.20 -10.62
C TYR A 106 10.56 5.13 -11.32
N LEU A 107 10.74 3.87 -10.96
CA LEU A 107 9.95 2.75 -11.48
C LEU A 107 8.47 2.91 -11.11
N GLN A 108 8.16 3.27 -9.87
CA GLN A 108 6.80 3.55 -9.43
C GLN A 108 6.17 4.72 -10.20
N LEU A 109 6.94 5.79 -10.46
CA LEU A 109 6.47 6.92 -11.26
C LEU A 109 6.17 6.51 -12.70
N TYR A 110 6.97 5.61 -13.27
CA TYR A 110 6.75 5.03 -14.59
C TYR A 110 5.49 4.17 -14.63
N LEU A 111 5.33 3.26 -13.67
CA LEU A 111 4.13 2.42 -13.47
C LEU A 111 2.86 3.25 -13.23
N ALA A 112 2.98 4.46 -12.67
CA ALA A 112 1.88 5.39 -12.45
C ALA A 112 1.54 6.26 -13.69
N ARG A 113 2.30 6.20 -14.80
CA ARG A 113 1.97 6.97 -16.02
C ARG A 113 0.64 6.57 -16.68
N PRO A 114 0.28 5.28 -16.80
CA PRO A 114 -1.00 4.87 -17.36
C PRO A 114 -2.19 5.38 -16.54
N MET A 115 -2.04 5.48 -15.22
CA MET A 115 -3.08 6.02 -14.33
C MET A 115 -3.50 7.43 -14.72
N LYS A 116 -2.56 8.28 -15.17
CA LYS A 116 -2.87 9.67 -15.57
C LYS A 116 -3.86 9.75 -16.73
N LYS A 117 -3.90 8.74 -17.60
CA LYS A 117 -4.88 8.63 -18.69
C LYS A 117 -6.25 8.15 -18.22
N LEU A 118 -6.32 7.47 -17.07
CA LEU A 118 -7.56 6.99 -16.47
C LEU A 118 -8.20 8.01 -15.50
N ILE A 119 -7.42 8.93 -14.91
CA ILE A 119 -7.94 10.02 -14.07
C ILE A 119 -9.13 10.78 -14.72
N PRO A 120 -9.08 11.22 -16.00
CA PRO A 120 -10.22 11.88 -16.63
C PRO A 120 -11.43 10.95 -16.85
N LYS A 121 -11.18 9.66 -17.10
CA LYS A 121 -12.24 8.65 -17.33
C LYS A 121 -12.95 8.23 -16.04
N TRP A 122 -12.31 8.44 -14.89
CA TRP A 122 -12.80 8.06 -13.57
C TRP A 122 -13.10 9.27 -12.67
N HIS A 123 -13.30 10.46 -13.26
CA HIS A 123 -13.61 11.71 -12.53
C HIS A 123 -12.71 12.00 -11.32
N GLY A 124 -11.41 11.70 -11.43
CA GLY A 124 -10.45 11.95 -10.34
C GLY A 124 -10.26 10.81 -9.34
N HIS A 125 -11.01 9.71 -9.44
CA HIS A 125 -10.93 8.55 -8.54
C HIS A 125 -10.59 7.25 -9.31
N PRO A 126 -9.34 7.06 -9.73
CA PRO A 126 -8.93 5.84 -10.39
C PRO A 126 -9.06 4.63 -9.45
N PRO A 127 -9.39 3.42 -9.96
CA PRO A 127 -9.57 2.23 -9.15
C PRO A 127 -8.34 1.91 -8.31
N CYS A 128 -8.53 1.76 -6.99
CA CYS A 128 -7.51 1.37 -6.01
C CYS A 128 -6.62 0.18 -6.48
N GLU A 129 -7.19 -0.77 -7.22
CA GLU A 129 -6.53 -2.03 -7.61
C GLU A 129 -5.38 -1.81 -8.62
N MET A 130 -5.39 -0.69 -9.34
CA MET A 130 -4.28 -0.36 -10.22
C MET A 130 -3.02 0.04 -9.44
N ASN A 131 -3.16 0.53 -8.20
CA ASN A 131 -1.99 0.81 -7.38
C ASN A 131 -1.26 -0.46 -6.96
N LEU A 132 -1.94 -1.62 -6.94
CA LEU A 132 -1.38 -2.92 -6.57
C LEU A 132 -0.42 -3.52 -7.61
N TYR A 133 -0.47 -3.07 -8.87
CA TYR A 133 0.43 -3.57 -9.92
C TYR A 133 1.91 -3.36 -9.59
N GLY A 134 2.25 -2.25 -8.91
CA GLY A 134 3.61 -2.01 -8.45
C GLY A 134 4.10 -3.10 -7.48
N THR A 135 3.24 -3.50 -6.54
CA THR A 135 3.55 -4.58 -5.60
C THR A 135 3.68 -5.94 -6.28
N MET A 136 2.84 -6.24 -7.28
CA MET A 136 2.96 -7.47 -8.07
C MET A 136 4.29 -7.54 -8.81
N PHE A 137 4.74 -6.42 -9.37
CA PHE A 137 6.04 -6.34 -10.02
C PHE A 137 7.18 -6.48 -9.01
N ALA A 138 7.06 -5.88 -7.83
CA ALA A 138 8.11 -5.94 -6.79
C ALA A 138 8.30 -7.33 -6.16
N GLY A 139 7.26 -8.17 -6.13
CA GLY A 139 7.28 -9.48 -5.47
C GLY A 139 8.42 -10.40 -5.94
N PRO A 140 8.52 -10.72 -7.25
CA PRO A 140 9.59 -11.56 -7.79
C PRO A 140 11.00 -10.99 -7.54
N PHE A 141 11.18 -9.67 -7.65
CA PHE A 141 12.47 -9.04 -7.38
C PHE A 141 12.84 -9.11 -5.89
N LEU A 142 11.87 -8.99 -4.98
CA LEU A 142 12.11 -9.13 -3.54
C LEU A 142 12.62 -10.54 -3.20
N VAL A 143 11.92 -11.55 -3.71
CA VAL A 143 12.24 -12.96 -3.50
C VAL A 143 13.60 -13.30 -4.11
N GLY A 144 13.82 -12.93 -5.37
CA GLY A 144 15.07 -13.15 -6.08
C GLY A 144 16.26 -12.49 -5.38
N ALA A 145 16.10 -11.26 -4.89
CA ALA A 145 17.15 -10.55 -4.15
C ALA A 145 17.53 -11.26 -2.84
N ILE A 146 16.55 -11.73 -2.06
CA ILE A 146 16.81 -12.40 -0.78
C ILE A 146 17.52 -13.74 -0.99
N PHE A 147 17.09 -14.54 -1.97
CA PHE A 147 17.78 -15.79 -2.30
C PHE A 147 19.18 -15.53 -2.84
N TRP A 148 19.35 -14.53 -3.71
CA TRP A 148 20.66 -14.11 -4.19
C TRP A 148 21.56 -13.73 -3.00
N LEU A 149 21.08 -12.89 -2.09
CA LEU A 149 21.84 -12.44 -0.93
C LEU A 149 22.23 -13.60 -0.02
N GLY A 150 21.31 -14.52 0.25
CA GLY A 150 21.54 -15.68 1.12
C GLY A 150 22.61 -16.63 0.59
N TRP A 151 22.50 -17.00 -0.69
CA TRP A 151 23.43 -17.94 -1.30
C TRP A 151 24.79 -17.31 -1.60
N THR A 152 24.83 -16.06 -2.07
CA THR A 152 26.11 -15.40 -2.39
C THR A 152 26.82 -14.80 -1.17
N GLY A 153 26.06 -14.44 -0.13
CA GLY A 153 26.61 -13.90 1.11
C GLY A 153 27.23 -14.95 2.03
N ALA A 154 26.76 -16.19 1.96
CA ALA A 154 27.23 -17.26 2.84
C ALA A 154 28.63 -17.79 2.51
N TYR A 155 29.13 -17.58 1.29
CA TYR A 155 30.43 -18.08 0.88
C TYR A 155 31.47 -16.97 0.82
N ALA A 156 32.58 -17.15 1.56
CA ALA A 156 33.69 -16.21 1.57
C ALA A 156 34.47 -16.17 0.23
N TYR A 157 34.44 -17.23 -0.57
CA TYR A 157 35.12 -17.28 -1.88
C TYR A 157 34.46 -16.37 -2.93
N ILE A 158 33.18 -16.00 -2.74
CA ILE A 158 32.46 -15.16 -3.68
C ILE A 158 32.87 -13.70 -3.44
N PRO A 159 33.22 -12.94 -4.49
CA PRO A 159 33.67 -11.57 -4.32
C PRO A 159 32.55 -10.68 -3.75
N TRP A 160 32.94 -9.74 -2.88
CA TRP A 160 32.03 -8.95 -2.02
C TRP A 160 31.00 -8.12 -2.79
N TRP A 161 31.26 -7.77 -4.05
CA TRP A 161 30.38 -6.96 -4.88
C TRP A 161 29.13 -7.73 -5.33
N VAL A 162 29.19 -9.06 -5.42
CA VAL A 162 28.06 -9.90 -5.86
C VAL A 162 26.89 -9.85 -4.86
N PRO A 163 27.07 -10.14 -3.55
CA PRO A 163 26.00 -9.97 -2.58
C PRO A 163 25.63 -8.49 -2.39
N ALA A 164 26.57 -7.55 -2.61
CA ALA A 164 26.27 -6.12 -2.52
C ALA A 164 25.31 -5.65 -3.63
N LEU A 165 25.40 -6.18 -4.85
CA LEU A 165 24.48 -5.85 -5.94
C LEU A 165 23.03 -6.30 -5.64
N SER A 166 22.85 -7.43 -4.96
CA SER A 166 21.51 -7.88 -4.53
C SER A 166 20.79 -6.81 -3.70
N THR A 167 21.51 -6.06 -2.88
CA THR A 167 20.94 -5.02 -2.01
C THR A 167 20.23 -3.89 -2.78
N ILE A 168 20.65 -3.64 -4.02
CA ILE A 168 20.00 -2.68 -4.92
C ILE A 168 18.60 -3.17 -5.31
N PHE A 169 18.49 -4.44 -5.74
CA PHE A 169 17.21 -5.05 -6.08
C PHE A 169 16.31 -5.21 -4.85
N LEU A 170 16.91 -5.48 -3.69
CA LEU A 170 16.20 -5.53 -2.42
C LEU A 170 15.58 -4.17 -2.09
N GLY A 171 16.37 -3.09 -2.12
CA GLY A 171 15.88 -1.72 -1.89
C GLY A 171 14.81 -1.28 -2.89
N LEU A 172 14.99 -1.61 -4.18
CA LEU A 172 14.01 -1.38 -5.25
C LEU A 172 12.65 -2.01 -4.89
N SER A 173 12.67 -3.30 -4.60
CA SER A 173 11.46 -4.08 -4.37
C SER A 173 10.72 -3.65 -3.12
N PHE A 174 11.45 -3.44 -2.01
CA PHE A 174 10.87 -2.94 -0.78
C PHE A 174 10.21 -1.57 -0.94
N ASN A 175 10.90 -0.64 -1.62
CA ASN A 175 10.39 0.71 -1.82
C ASN A 175 9.09 0.72 -2.66
N VAL A 176 9.11 0.00 -3.79
CA VAL A 176 7.95 -0.11 -4.68
C VAL A 176 6.76 -0.77 -3.97
N ALA A 177 6.98 -1.91 -3.29
CA ALA A 177 5.93 -2.62 -2.57
C ALA A 177 5.32 -1.75 -1.44
N TYR A 178 6.17 -1.01 -0.72
CA TYR A 178 5.72 -0.16 0.39
C TYR A 178 4.89 1.03 -0.11
N ILE A 179 5.37 1.76 -1.12
CA ILE A 179 4.64 2.92 -1.68
C ILE A 179 3.32 2.46 -2.31
N SER A 180 3.36 1.40 -3.12
CA SER A 180 2.17 0.84 -3.79
C SER A 180 1.07 0.48 -2.79
N MET A 181 1.42 -0.21 -1.70
CA MET A 181 0.45 -0.58 -0.67
C MET A 181 0.00 0.62 0.19
N GLN A 182 0.85 1.63 0.39
CA GLN A 182 0.46 2.86 1.08
C GLN A 182 -0.58 3.64 0.29
N CYS A 183 -0.37 3.81 -1.02
CA CYS A 183 -1.37 4.44 -1.89
C CYS A 183 -2.68 3.66 -1.85
N TYR A 184 -2.62 2.33 -1.95
CA TYR A 184 -3.81 1.49 -1.81
C TYR A 184 -4.55 1.71 -0.48
N LEU A 185 -3.83 1.77 0.65
CA LEU A 185 -4.46 2.01 1.95
C LEU A 185 -5.16 3.37 2.01
N VAL A 186 -4.54 4.42 1.45
CA VAL A 186 -5.11 5.77 1.41
C VAL A 186 -6.38 5.80 0.57
N ASP A 187 -6.35 5.20 -0.62
CA ASP A 187 -7.48 5.21 -1.54
C ASP A 187 -8.68 4.42 -0.96
N VAL A 188 -8.43 3.31 -0.26
CA VAL A 188 -9.49 2.51 0.39
C VAL A 188 -10.17 3.24 1.55
N TYR A 189 -9.43 4.12 2.23
CA TYR A 189 -9.84 4.75 3.47
C TYR A 189 -9.84 6.28 3.41
N LEU A 190 -10.15 6.90 2.26
CA LEU A 190 -10.15 8.36 2.04
C LEU A 190 -10.53 9.22 3.26
N THR A 191 -11.66 8.96 3.93
CA THR A 191 -12.12 9.76 5.08
C THR A 191 -11.35 9.51 6.38
N TYR A 192 -10.75 8.33 6.55
CA TYR A 192 -10.05 7.88 7.76
C TYR A 192 -8.59 7.47 7.49
N ALA A 193 -8.01 7.90 6.37
CA ALA A 193 -6.72 7.43 5.87
C ALA A 193 -5.60 7.70 6.87
N ALA A 194 -5.59 8.88 7.50
CA ALA A 194 -4.61 9.25 8.51
C ALA A 194 -4.61 8.30 9.73
N SER A 195 -5.80 7.93 10.22
CA SER A 195 -5.93 6.99 11.35
C SER A 195 -5.52 5.57 10.95
N ALA A 196 -5.88 5.14 9.74
CA ALA A 196 -5.51 3.81 9.22
C ALA A 196 -3.98 3.69 9.02
N LEU A 197 -3.35 4.73 8.46
CA LEU A 197 -1.89 4.84 8.34
C LEU A 197 -1.20 4.83 9.70
N ALA A 198 -1.73 5.56 10.69
CA ALA A 198 -1.19 5.56 12.04
C ALA A 198 -1.27 4.16 12.68
N ALA A 199 -2.41 3.49 12.59
CA ALA A 199 -2.58 2.13 13.10
C ALA A 199 -1.62 1.14 12.42
N ALA A 200 -1.50 1.19 11.08
CA ALA A 200 -0.55 0.38 10.33
C ALA A 200 0.89 0.65 10.76
N THR A 201 1.24 1.92 11.01
CA THR A 201 2.59 2.31 11.45
C THR A 201 2.91 1.76 12.84
N ILE A 202 1.96 1.77 13.78
CA ILE A 202 2.15 1.23 15.13
C ILE A 202 2.39 -0.28 15.09
N CYS A 203 1.53 -1.04 14.37
CA CYS A 203 1.72 -2.49 14.23
C CYS A 203 3.04 -2.82 13.53
N ARG A 204 3.37 -2.06 12.48
CA ARG A 204 4.64 -2.16 11.77
C ARG A 204 5.83 -1.96 12.71
N ALA A 205 5.79 -0.91 13.54
CA ALA A 205 6.85 -0.59 14.48
C ALA A 205 6.99 -1.67 15.57
N PHE A 206 5.87 -2.19 16.07
CA PHE A 206 5.88 -3.28 17.05
C PHE A 206 6.57 -4.54 16.49
N VAL A 207 6.22 -4.96 15.28
CA VAL A 207 6.88 -6.11 14.64
C VAL A 207 8.34 -5.80 14.34
N GLY A 208 8.66 -4.57 13.90
CA GLY A 208 10.04 -4.15 13.69
C GLY A 208 10.90 -4.15 14.95
N ALA A 209 10.30 -3.93 16.12
CA ALA A 209 10.98 -4.04 17.41
C ALA A 209 11.17 -5.50 17.85
N VAL A 210 10.15 -6.35 17.66
CA VAL A 210 10.17 -7.76 18.14
C VAL A 210 11.03 -8.66 17.25
N VAL A 211 11.03 -8.46 15.93
CA VAL A 211 11.71 -9.36 14.99
C VAL A 211 13.22 -9.49 15.22
N PRO A 212 13.99 -8.39 15.35
CA PRO A 212 15.42 -8.46 15.60
C PRO A 212 15.83 -9.28 16.84
N LEU A 213 14.99 -9.32 17.88
CA LEU A 213 15.30 -10.04 19.13
C LEU A 213 15.53 -11.54 18.89
N PHE A 214 14.79 -12.15 17.96
CA PHE A 214 14.93 -13.56 17.63
C PHE A 214 15.71 -13.79 16.33
N THR A 215 15.75 -12.81 15.41
CA THR A 215 16.48 -12.95 14.15
C THR A 215 17.95 -13.29 14.40
N ARG A 216 18.63 -12.59 15.31
CA ARG A 216 20.05 -12.86 15.57
C ARG A 216 20.31 -14.30 16.02
N GLN A 217 19.47 -14.83 16.92
CA GLN A 217 19.56 -16.22 17.37
C GLN A 217 19.29 -17.22 16.23
N MET A 218 18.29 -16.92 15.39
CA MET A 218 18.00 -17.72 14.20
C MET A 218 19.20 -17.79 13.24
N PHE A 219 19.89 -16.67 13.00
CA PHE A 219 21.05 -16.62 12.11
C PHE A 219 22.26 -17.38 12.66
N ILE A 220 22.51 -17.32 13.97
CA ILE A 220 23.59 -18.08 14.62
C ILE A 220 23.30 -19.59 14.57
N GLY A 221 22.04 -19.99 14.80
CA GLY A 221 21.66 -21.41 14.89
C GLY A 221 21.51 -22.13 13.54
N LEU A 222 20.92 -21.48 12.52
CA LEU A 222 20.69 -22.08 11.21
C LEU A 222 21.84 -21.82 10.22
N GLY A 223 22.68 -20.83 10.50
CA GLY A 223 23.64 -20.29 9.54
C GLY A 223 22.98 -19.42 8.47
N THR A 224 23.80 -18.60 7.83
CA THR A 224 23.38 -17.55 6.89
C THR A 224 22.54 -18.07 5.72
N GLN A 225 22.85 -19.26 5.18
CA GLN A 225 22.17 -19.81 3.99
C GLN A 225 20.72 -20.18 4.29
N TRP A 226 20.52 -20.97 5.32
CA TRP A 226 19.20 -21.47 5.70
C TRP A 226 18.34 -20.35 6.29
N ALA A 227 18.94 -19.44 7.06
CA ALA A 227 18.23 -18.26 7.57
C ALA A 227 17.71 -17.36 6.43
N CYS A 228 18.52 -17.10 5.40
CA CYS A 228 18.08 -16.33 4.23
C CYS A 228 17.07 -17.09 3.36
N THR A 229 17.20 -18.41 3.24
CA THR A 229 16.24 -19.26 2.51
C THR A 229 14.87 -19.24 3.18
N LEU A 230 14.84 -19.37 4.51
CA LEU A 230 13.61 -19.29 5.31
C LEU A 230 12.99 -17.88 5.23
N THR A 231 13.80 -16.83 5.27
CA THR A 231 13.35 -15.45 5.03
C THR A 231 12.80 -15.28 3.61
N GLY A 232 13.41 -15.92 2.61
CA GLY A 232 12.92 -15.97 1.23
C GLY A 232 11.58 -16.68 1.09
N CYS A 233 11.32 -17.74 1.86
CA CYS A 233 10.01 -18.39 1.93
C CYS A 233 8.94 -17.46 2.50
N PHE A 234 9.25 -16.66 3.54
CA PHE A 234 8.33 -15.62 4.01
C PHE A 234 8.09 -14.54 2.94
N ALA A 235 9.13 -14.15 2.21
CA ALA A 235 9.00 -13.22 1.09
C ALA A 235 8.11 -13.75 -0.03
N LEU A 236 8.10 -15.07 -0.29
CA LEU A 236 7.19 -15.70 -1.24
C LEU A 236 5.72 -15.60 -0.81
N ILE A 237 5.44 -15.78 0.49
CA ILE A 237 4.09 -15.59 1.04
C ILE A 237 3.65 -14.14 0.85
N ILE A 238 4.54 -13.18 1.10
CA ILE A 238 4.29 -11.74 0.87
C ILE A 238 4.08 -11.47 -0.62
N CYS A 239 4.83 -12.11 -1.51
CA CYS A 239 4.67 -12.00 -2.97
C CYS A 239 3.30 -12.50 -3.45
N PHE A 240 2.73 -13.51 -2.80
CA PHE A 240 1.42 -14.05 -3.16
C PHE A 240 0.25 -13.17 -2.66
N SER A 241 0.41 -12.50 -1.52
CA SER A 241 -0.58 -11.59 -0.92
C SER A 241 -1.23 -10.59 -1.90
N PRO A 242 -0.50 -9.79 -2.70
CA PRO A 242 -1.10 -8.83 -3.63
C PRO A 242 -1.99 -9.47 -4.69
N PHE A 243 -1.71 -10.71 -5.14
CA PHE A 243 -2.59 -11.42 -6.08
C PHE A 243 -3.93 -11.78 -5.43
N VAL A 244 -3.90 -12.15 -4.15
CA VAL A 244 -5.12 -12.40 -3.37
C VAL A 244 -5.93 -11.12 -3.23
N PHE A 245 -5.29 -9.99 -2.91
CA PHE A 245 -5.96 -8.70 -2.83
C PHE A 245 -6.50 -8.20 -4.16
N TYR A 246 -5.87 -8.51 -5.29
CA TYR A 246 -6.40 -8.14 -6.60
C TYR A 246 -7.66 -8.94 -6.96
N LYS A 247 -7.66 -10.26 -6.73
CA LYS A 247 -8.81 -11.13 -7.06
C LYS A 247 -9.98 -10.98 -6.08
N TYR A 248 -9.69 -10.80 -4.79
CA TYR A 248 -10.69 -10.79 -3.72
C TYR A 248 -10.93 -9.40 -3.12
N GLY A 249 -10.15 -8.38 -3.49
CA GLY A 249 -10.23 -7.03 -2.95
C GLY A 249 -11.61 -6.39 -3.12
N GLY A 250 -12.18 -6.46 -4.33
CA GLY A 250 -13.55 -6.00 -4.58
C GLY A 250 -14.61 -6.67 -3.70
N ARG A 251 -14.48 -7.99 -3.47
CA ARG A 251 -15.43 -8.78 -2.66
C ARG A 251 -15.27 -8.56 -1.15
N LEU A 252 -14.04 -8.35 -0.68
CA LEU A 252 -13.78 -7.97 0.71
C LEU A 252 -14.23 -6.54 0.99
N ARG A 253 -14.10 -5.63 0.02
CA ARG A 253 -14.49 -4.22 0.18
C ARG A 253 -16.02 -4.06 0.20
N SER A 254 -16.76 -4.83 -0.60
CA SER A 254 -18.24 -4.79 -0.61
C SER A 254 -18.91 -5.35 0.66
N ARG A 255 -18.23 -6.25 1.39
CA ARG A 255 -18.73 -6.79 2.67
C ARG A 255 -18.43 -5.90 3.89
N SER A 256 -17.59 -4.89 3.75
CA SER A 256 -17.23 -4.00 4.86
C SER A 256 -18.21 -2.83 4.96
N LYS A 257 -18.93 -2.74 6.09
CA LYS A 257 -19.89 -1.65 6.39
C LYS A 257 -19.25 -0.25 6.44
N PHE A 258 -17.93 -0.16 6.53
CA PHE A 258 -17.20 1.08 6.81
C PHE A 258 -16.22 1.52 5.72
N SER A 259 -15.89 0.67 4.74
CA SER A 259 -15.20 1.16 3.56
C SER A 259 -16.22 1.96 2.76
N GLN A 260 -16.04 3.28 2.69
CA GLN A 260 -16.72 4.06 1.67
C GLN A 260 -16.15 3.56 0.34
N ALA A 261 -16.82 2.59 -0.25
CA ALA A 261 -16.49 2.03 -1.53
C ALA A 261 -16.85 3.06 -2.63
N LEU A 262 -16.27 4.26 -2.54
CA LEU A 262 -16.48 5.37 -3.45
C LEU A 262 -16.12 4.93 -4.87
N ASP A 263 -15.03 4.19 -5.01
CA ASP A 263 -14.60 3.54 -6.26
C ASP A 263 -15.65 2.58 -6.84
N LEU A 264 -16.36 1.81 -6.01
CA LEU A 264 -17.43 0.90 -6.48
C LEU A 264 -18.67 1.70 -6.92
N LYS A 265 -19.05 2.74 -6.17
CA LYS A 265 -20.14 3.65 -6.55
C LYS A 265 -19.81 4.45 -7.82
N MET A 266 -18.55 4.79 -8.03
CA MET A 266 -18.08 5.48 -9.24
C MET A 266 -17.95 4.53 -10.42
N LYS A 267 -17.50 3.29 -10.21
CA LYS A 267 -17.53 2.23 -11.22
C LYS A 267 -18.94 1.99 -11.74
N GLU A 268 -19.93 1.91 -10.85
CA GLU A 268 -21.34 1.80 -11.23
C GLU A 268 -21.83 3.01 -12.04
N ARG A 269 -21.37 4.23 -11.73
CA ARG A 269 -21.71 5.43 -12.51
C ARG A 269 -21.06 5.43 -13.89
N VAL A 270 -19.77 5.12 -13.99
CA VAL A 270 -19.06 5.03 -15.27
C VAL A 270 -19.64 3.91 -16.15
N GLU A 271 -19.97 2.76 -15.57
CA GLU A 271 -20.65 1.67 -16.30
C GLU A 271 -22.07 2.05 -16.71
N ALA A 272 -22.79 2.85 -15.91
CA ALA A 272 -24.10 3.38 -16.28
C ALA A 272 -24.00 4.41 -17.42
N GLU A 273 -23.00 5.28 -17.39
CA GLU A 273 -22.70 6.26 -18.43
C GLU A 273 -22.26 5.57 -19.74
N GLU A 274 -21.37 4.58 -19.69
CA GLU A 274 -20.97 3.78 -20.86
C GLU A 274 -22.17 2.99 -21.44
N LYS A 275 -23.07 2.47 -20.60
CA LYS A 275 -24.32 1.83 -21.06
C LYS A 275 -25.29 2.82 -21.70
N LEU A 276 -25.38 4.04 -21.18
CA LEU A 276 -26.18 5.15 -21.74
C LEU A 276 -25.61 5.66 -23.06
N GLU A 277 -24.28 5.72 -23.19
CA GLU A 277 -23.61 6.07 -24.45
C GLU A 277 -23.79 4.96 -25.49
N GLN A 278 -23.69 3.69 -25.09
CA GLN A 278 -23.95 2.55 -25.98
C GLN A 278 -25.42 2.48 -26.41
N SER A 279 -26.38 2.79 -25.54
CA SER A 279 -27.80 2.84 -25.92
C SER A 279 -28.07 4.00 -26.89
N LYS A 280 -27.52 5.19 -26.64
CA LYS A 280 -27.61 6.33 -27.57
C LYS A 280 -26.96 6.05 -28.92
N THR A 281 -25.82 5.36 -28.93
CA THR A 281 -25.12 4.99 -30.17
C THR A 281 -25.92 3.95 -30.98
N ARG A 282 -26.57 2.99 -30.30
CA ARG A 282 -27.52 2.05 -30.91
C ARG A 282 -28.74 2.76 -31.48
N ASP A 283 -29.40 3.62 -30.70
CA ASP A 283 -30.59 4.35 -31.15
C ASP A 283 -30.29 5.27 -32.34
N SER A 284 -29.13 5.93 -32.34
CA SER A 284 -28.68 6.77 -33.46
C SER A 284 -28.40 5.94 -34.73
N SER A 285 -27.88 4.71 -34.59
CA SER A 285 -27.68 3.81 -35.74
C SER A 285 -28.99 3.19 -36.26
N TYR A 286 -29.99 2.96 -35.41
CA TYR A 286 -31.35 2.58 -35.85
C TYR A 286 -32.06 3.70 -36.62
N LEU A 287 -31.94 4.97 -36.18
CA LEU A 287 -32.53 6.12 -36.87
C LEU A 287 -31.88 6.38 -38.23
N VAL A 288 -30.56 6.23 -38.34
CA VAL A 288 -29.84 6.34 -39.62
C VAL A 288 -30.26 5.22 -40.58
N GLY A 289 -30.42 3.99 -40.10
CA GLY A 289 -30.87 2.84 -40.87
C GLY A 289 -32.34 2.93 -41.35
N GLN A 290 -33.22 3.60 -40.60
CA GLN A 290 -34.58 3.88 -41.08
C GLN A 290 -34.59 4.98 -42.16
N SER A 291 -33.79 6.04 -42.01
CA SER A 291 -33.74 7.12 -43.02
C SER A 291 -33.16 6.70 -44.37
N SER A 292 -32.27 5.70 -44.40
CA SER A 292 -31.73 5.13 -45.63
C SER A 292 -32.75 4.22 -46.34
N ASN A 293 -33.57 3.48 -45.58
CA ASN A 293 -34.59 2.61 -46.15
C ASN A 293 -35.76 3.40 -46.78
N THR A 294 -36.15 4.53 -46.18
CA THR A 294 -37.24 5.38 -46.75
C THR A 294 -36.83 6.08 -48.05
N LYS A 295 -35.53 6.29 -48.28
CA LYS A 295 -34.99 6.87 -49.53
C LYS A 295 -34.83 5.87 -50.66
N SER A 296 -34.93 4.56 -50.39
CA SER A 296 -34.82 3.50 -51.40
C SER A 296 -36.18 3.04 -51.97
N SER A 297 -37.28 3.58 -51.44
CA SER A 297 -38.65 3.17 -51.78
C SER A 297 -39.47 4.28 -52.47
N VAL A 298 -38.79 5.24 -53.12
CA VAL A 298 -39.39 6.26 -54.00
C VAL A 298 -38.75 6.17 -55.37
#